data_AF-A0A9C9TIU2-F1
#
_entry.id   AF-A0A9C9TIU2-F1
#
_cell.length_a   1.000
_cell.length_b   1.000
_cell.length_c   1.000
_cell.angle_alpha   90.00
_cell.angle_beta   90.00
_cell.angle_gamma   90.00
#
_symmetry.space_group_name_H-M   'P 1'
#
loop_
_entity.id
_entity.type
_entity.pdbx_description
1 polymer ?
#
loop_
_entity_poly.entity_id
_entity_poly.type
_entity_poly.pdbx_seq_one_letter_code
_entity_poly.pdbx_strand_id
1 'polypeptide(L)'
;MHRNPDADRIDDRNLAAERERNLTPGEDPNTLATDAAPVESRTGEPKPAEGASPATAPTPAPGAEDPGPPKKLYPRLSTVLVMMVVALVGITVILYAWRLPPFATANVTTDNSYVRGQMTVLAPQVNGYVTDVLVSDYQDVKAGDALVKIDDRIYRQQLEQAQAGREQAAAQLANAEQTMAQNRAE
;
A
#
# COMPACT_ATOMS: atom_id res chain seq x y z
N MET A 1 -33.07 -48.34 -42.43
CA MET A 1 -33.52 -47.26 -41.52
C MET A 1 -33.10 -47.63 -40.10
N HIS A 2 -31.94 -47.16 -39.65
CA HIS A 2 -31.42 -47.40 -38.30
C HIS A 2 -31.34 -46.04 -37.61
N ARG A 3 -32.24 -45.79 -36.63
CA ARG A 3 -32.32 -44.53 -35.90
C ARG A 3 -31.44 -44.68 -34.65
N ASN A 4 -30.37 -43.88 -34.58
CA ASN A 4 -29.39 -43.87 -33.51
C ASN A 4 -30.02 -43.31 -32.21
N PRO A 5 -30.02 -44.05 -31.08
CA PRO A 5 -30.65 -43.63 -29.83
C PRO A 5 -29.83 -42.67 -28.94
N ASP A 6 -28.62 -42.27 -29.35
CA ASP A 6 -27.69 -41.52 -28.49
C ASP A 6 -27.78 -39.99 -28.59
N ALA A 7 -28.78 -39.44 -29.29
CA ALA A 7 -28.87 -38.00 -29.54
C ALA A 7 -29.53 -37.17 -28.41
N ASP A 8 -30.13 -37.79 -27.40
CA ASP A 8 -31.03 -37.11 -26.45
C ASP A 8 -30.42 -36.91 -25.03
N ARG A 9 -29.12 -37.20 -24.86
CA ARG A 9 -28.48 -37.21 -23.52
C ARG A 9 -27.68 -35.95 -23.17
N ILE A 10 -27.56 -34.98 -24.08
CA ILE A 10 -26.60 -33.88 -23.95
C ILE A 10 -27.22 -32.59 -23.36
N ASP A 11 -28.55 -32.43 -23.37
CA ASP A 11 -29.17 -31.14 -23.00
C ASP A 11 -29.40 -30.91 -21.50
N ASP A 12 -29.47 -31.96 -20.67
CA ASP A 12 -29.83 -31.81 -19.24
C ASP A 12 -28.71 -31.22 -18.37
N ARG A 13 -27.44 -31.30 -18.78
CA ARG A 13 -26.32 -30.79 -17.96
C ARG A 13 -26.21 -29.27 -17.95
N ASN A 14 -26.83 -28.57 -18.90
CA ASN A 14 -26.71 -27.12 -19.01
C ASN A 14 -27.77 -26.35 -18.20
N LEU A 15 -28.83 -27.01 -17.72
CA LEU A 15 -29.90 -26.37 -16.95
C LEU A 15 -29.59 -26.16 -15.46
N ALA A 16 -28.62 -26.90 -14.91
CA ALA A 16 -28.22 -26.76 -13.51
C ALA A 16 -27.29 -25.55 -13.25
N ALA A 17 -26.57 -25.07 -14.26
CA ALA A 17 -25.55 -24.04 -14.10
C ALA A 17 -26.08 -22.58 -14.13
N GLU A 18 -27.37 -22.37 -14.39
CA GLU A 18 -27.96 -21.02 -14.45
C GLU A 18 -28.75 -20.62 -13.21
N ARG A 19 -29.15 -21.57 -12.35
CA ARG A 19 -29.95 -21.27 -11.15
C ARG A 19 -29.13 -20.74 -9.96
N GLU A 20 -27.82 -20.89 -9.99
CA GLU A 20 -26.94 -20.45 -8.88
C GLU A 20 -26.41 -19.02 -9.03
N ARG A 21 -26.66 -18.35 -10.16
CA ARG A 21 -26.17 -16.96 -10.38
C ARG A 21 -27.05 -15.85 -9.80
N ASN A 22 -28.23 -16.17 -9.27
CA ASN A 22 -29.23 -15.17 -8.85
C ASN A 22 -29.58 -15.17 -7.35
N LEU A 23 -28.70 -15.64 -6.47
CA LEU A 23 -28.87 -15.47 -5.03
C LEU A 23 -27.67 -14.72 -4.41
N THR A 24 -27.76 -13.39 -4.40
CA THR A 24 -27.06 -12.56 -3.40
C THR A 24 -28.03 -11.53 -2.81
N PRO A 25 -28.23 -11.53 -1.48
CA PRO A 25 -28.95 -10.47 -0.76
C PRO A 25 -28.04 -9.29 -0.44
N GLY A 26 -28.56 -8.07 -0.60
CA GLY A 26 -28.00 -6.84 -0.03
C GLY A 26 -27.61 -5.79 -1.06
N GLU A 27 -28.39 -4.72 -1.14
CA GLU A 27 -27.95 -3.34 -0.92
C GLU A 27 -29.10 -2.38 -1.27
N ASP A 28 -29.70 -1.79 -0.25
CA ASP A 28 -30.60 -0.63 -0.37
C ASP A 28 -29.77 0.64 -0.09
N PRO A 29 -29.27 1.38 -1.10
CA PRO A 29 -28.57 2.63 -0.88
C PRO A 29 -29.55 3.81 -0.94
N ASN A 30 -30.55 3.86 -0.05
CA ASN A 30 -31.31 5.10 0.14
C ASN A 30 -31.98 5.23 1.50
N THR A 31 -31.18 5.30 2.57
CA THR A 31 -31.61 5.98 3.79
C THR A 31 -30.44 6.77 4.34
N LEU A 32 -30.44 8.09 4.13
CA LEU A 32 -29.80 9.12 4.97
C LEU A 32 -29.99 10.48 4.27
N ALA A 33 -31.13 11.10 4.53
CA ALA A 33 -31.33 12.52 4.29
C ALA A 33 -31.91 13.14 5.58
N THR A 34 -31.18 14.13 6.11
CA THR A 34 -31.72 15.36 6.72
C THR A 34 -32.49 15.17 8.03
N ASP A 35 -31.89 15.34 9.21
CA ASP A 35 -31.55 16.61 9.89
C ASP A 35 -32.57 17.75 9.72
N ALA A 36 -33.48 17.85 10.68
CA ALA A 36 -34.21 19.08 10.99
C ALA A 36 -34.66 19.06 12.47
N ALA A 37 -33.87 19.74 13.30
CA ALA A 37 -34.21 20.70 14.37
C ALA A 37 -35.46 20.52 15.29
N PRO A 38 -35.41 21.13 16.49
CA PRO A 38 -36.01 20.62 17.72
C PRO A 38 -37.33 21.30 18.10
N VAL A 39 -38.14 20.64 18.94
CA VAL A 39 -39.26 21.29 19.64
C VAL A 39 -39.15 20.98 21.13
N GLU A 40 -38.45 21.87 21.82
CA GLU A 40 -38.35 21.91 23.27
C GLU A 40 -39.60 22.58 23.83
N SER A 41 -40.42 21.81 24.55
CA SER A 41 -41.61 22.26 25.24
C SER A 41 -41.42 22.10 26.74
N ARG A 42 -40.94 23.16 27.41
CA ARG A 42 -41.17 23.38 28.84
C ARG A 42 -41.51 24.84 29.13
N THR A 43 -42.81 25.03 29.26
CA THR A 43 -43.53 26.08 29.98
C THR A 43 -42.74 26.64 31.16
N GLY A 44 -42.44 27.94 31.10
CA GLY A 44 -42.12 28.75 32.25
C GLY A 44 -43.37 29.47 32.75
N GLU A 45 -43.53 29.54 34.07
CA GLU A 45 -44.27 30.57 34.80
C GLU A 45 -43.91 30.47 36.31
N PRO A 46 -44.15 31.50 37.15
CA PRO A 46 -43.06 32.34 37.64
C PRO A 46 -43.07 32.56 39.18
N LYS A 47 -42.32 33.58 39.64
CA LYS A 47 -42.50 34.38 40.88
C LYS A 47 -41.65 33.95 42.11
N PRO A 48 -41.37 34.85 43.07
CA PRO A 48 -40.30 35.85 43.02
C PRO A 48 -39.42 35.86 44.30
N ALA A 49 -38.35 36.65 44.25
CA ALA A 49 -37.50 37.00 45.38
C ALA A 49 -38.25 37.74 46.51
N GLU A 50 -37.94 37.38 47.76
CA GLU A 50 -38.14 38.17 48.99
C GLU A 50 -37.03 37.72 49.96
N GLY A 51 -36.07 38.58 50.33
CA GLY A 51 -36.21 39.48 51.47
C GLY A 51 -35.83 38.74 52.78
N ALA A 52 -34.56 38.75 53.17
CA ALA A 52 -33.97 39.70 54.12
C ALA A 52 -34.27 39.41 55.62
N SER A 53 -33.30 38.80 56.30
CA SER A 53 -32.87 39.09 57.68
C SER A 53 -31.72 38.14 58.07
N PRO A 54 -30.80 38.48 59.01
CA PRO A 54 -31.13 39.24 60.22
C PRO A 54 -30.13 40.32 60.67
N ALA A 55 -30.67 41.22 61.49
CA ALA A 55 -30.13 41.78 62.73
C ALA A 55 -28.62 42.07 62.86
N THR A 56 -28.28 43.32 63.21
CA THR A 56 -27.70 43.69 64.54
C THR A 56 -26.96 45.03 64.44
N ALA A 57 -27.44 46.03 65.20
CA ALA A 57 -26.64 47.17 65.62
C ALA A 57 -25.72 46.73 66.77
N PRO A 58 -24.48 47.24 66.88
CA PRO A 58 -24.33 48.51 67.61
C PRO A 58 -23.25 49.47 67.08
N THR A 59 -23.53 50.75 67.29
CA THR A 59 -22.58 51.88 67.39
C THR A 59 -21.69 51.70 68.64
N PRO A 60 -20.36 51.93 68.54
CA PRO A 60 -19.76 53.23 68.89
C PRO A 60 -18.83 53.73 67.77
N ALA A 61 -19.10 54.89 67.19
CA ALA A 61 -18.48 56.18 67.48
C ALA A 61 -16.95 56.26 67.21
N PRO A 62 -16.48 57.32 66.54
CA PRO A 62 -15.42 57.28 65.54
C PRO A 62 -14.07 57.75 66.09
N GLY A 63 -13.01 56.99 65.83
CA GLY A 63 -11.63 57.45 65.93
C GLY A 63 -11.13 57.80 64.53
N ALA A 64 -10.91 59.09 64.28
CA ALA A 64 -10.31 59.61 63.08
C ALA A 64 -8.83 59.25 63.00
N GLU A 65 -8.37 58.75 61.85
CA GLU A 65 -7.05 59.05 61.28
C GLU A 65 -6.99 58.52 59.83
N ASP A 66 -6.63 59.42 58.91
CA ASP A 66 -6.42 59.23 57.47
C ASP A 66 -5.04 59.85 57.16
N PRO A 67 -4.36 59.60 56.03
CA PRO A 67 -3.99 58.35 55.35
C PRO A 67 -2.44 58.15 55.35
N GLY A 68 -1.97 56.90 55.23
CA GLY A 68 -0.59 56.62 54.80
C GLY A 68 -0.52 56.31 53.30
N PRO A 69 0.41 56.88 52.50
CA PRO A 69 0.45 56.66 51.06
C PRO A 69 0.82 55.19 50.73
N PRO A 70 0.22 54.56 49.70
CA PRO A 70 0.54 53.18 49.37
C PRO A 70 1.98 53.12 48.86
N LYS A 71 2.85 52.45 49.61
CA LYS A 71 4.23 52.16 49.20
C LYS A 71 4.17 51.28 47.95
N LYS A 72 4.38 51.88 46.77
CA LYS A 72 4.49 51.14 45.51
C LYS A 72 5.76 50.27 45.59
N LEU A 73 5.57 48.97 45.80
CA LEU A 73 6.67 48.01 45.74
C LEU A 73 7.10 47.88 44.28
N TYR A 74 8.23 48.49 43.92
CA TYR A 74 8.91 48.18 42.68
C TYR A 74 9.42 46.74 42.79
N PRO A 75 8.97 45.81 41.93
CA PRO A 75 9.45 44.44 42.02
C PRO A 75 10.95 44.44 41.73
N ARG A 76 11.72 43.96 42.71
CA ARG A 76 13.14 43.67 42.59
C ARG A 76 13.38 42.85 41.31
N LEU A 77 14.41 43.22 40.54
CA LEU A 77 14.71 42.62 39.23
C LEU A 77 14.81 41.08 39.29
N SER A 78 15.24 40.55 40.44
CA SER A 78 15.27 39.11 40.72
C SER A 78 13.88 38.46 40.73
N THR A 79 12.86 39.13 41.28
CA THR A 79 11.47 38.62 41.27
C THR A 79 10.89 38.66 39.85
N VAL A 80 11.22 39.69 39.07
CA VAL A 80 10.83 39.75 37.64
C VAL A 80 11.52 38.65 36.85
N LEU A 81 12.82 38.41 37.07
CA LEU A 81 13.58 37.33 36.43
C LEU A 81 13.00 35.95 36.78
N VAL A 82 12.68 35.71 38.06
CA VAL A 82 12.07 34.45 38.49
C VAL A 82 10.70 34.27 37.85
N MET A 83 9.85 35.31 37.82
CA MET A 83 8.56 35.25 37.11
C MET A 83 8.73 34.97 35.62
N MET A 84 9.75 35.56 34.97
CA MET A 84 10.01 35.37 33.55
C MET A 84 10.49 33.95 33.23
N VAL A 85 11.35 33.38 34.09
CA VAL A 85 11.77 31.98 33.98
C VAL A 85 10.58 31.03 34.19
N VAL A 86 9.74 31.28 35.20
CA VAL A 86 8.53 30.48 35.44
C VAL A 86 7.57 30.56 34.25
N ALA A 87 7.39 31.75 33.66
CA ALA A 87 6.57 31.93 32.46
C ALA A 87 7.16 31.18 31.26
N LEU A 88 8.47 31.25 31.00
CA LEU A 88 9.13 30.51 29.92
C LEU A 88 8.99 29.00 30.09
N VAL A 89 9.18 28.49 31.31
CA VAL A 89 9.00 27.06 31.61
C VAL A 89 7.55 26.65 31.37
N GLY A 90 6.58 27.43 31.86
CA GLY A 90 5.16 27.17 31.62
C GLY A 90 4.81 27.13 30.13
N ILE A 91 5.28 28.11 29.36
CA ILE A 91 5.09 28.16 27.89
C ILE A 91 5.72 26.93 27.22
N THR A 92 6.94 26.55 27.62
CA THR A 92 7.65 25.39 27.04
C THR A 92 6.92 24.08 27.34
N VAL A 93 6.39 23.91 28.56
CA VAL A 93 5.61 22.73 28.95
C VAL A 93 4.30 22.64 28.15
N ILE A 94 3.62 23.77 27.94
CA ILE A 94 2.39 23.83 27.15
C ILE A 94 2.67 23.50 25.68
N LEU A 95 3.71 24.10 25.09
CA LEU A 95 4.13 23.84 23.70
C LEU A 95 4.53 22.37 23.49
N TYR A 96 5.23 21.77 24.45
CA TYR A 96 5.59 20.36 24.43
C TYR A 96 4.36 19.45 24.56
N ALA A 97 3.47 19.74 25.51
CA ALA A 97 2.23 18.98 25.72
C ALA A 97 1.31 19.03 24.49
N TRP A 98 1.31 20.15 23.75
CA TRP A 98 0.53 20.33 22.53
C TRP A 98 1.26 19.87 21.25
N ARG A 99 2.47 19.29 21.35
CA ARG A 99 3.30 18.86 20.21
C ARG A 99 3.40 19.91 19.09
N LEU A 100 3.49 21.18 19.46
CA LEU A 100 3.68 22.28 18.50
C LEU A 100 5.16 22.36 18.04
N PRO A 101 5.46 22.89 16.84
CA PRO A 101 6.85 23.02 16.36
C PRO A 101 7.64 23.87 17.37
N PRO A 102 8.76 23.43 17.97
CA PRO A 102 9.89 22.64 17.45
C PRO A 102 10.02 21.17 17.92
N PHE A 103 9.03 20.62 18.62
CA PHE A 103 9.07 19.23 19.15
C PHE A 103 8.21 18.24 18.34
N ALA A 104 7.58 18.70 17.28
CA ALA A 104 6.89 17.85 16.32
C ALA A 104 7.91 17.16 15.41
N THR A 105 8.23 15.90 15.68
CA THR A 105 8.96 15.05 14.74
C THR A 105 8.06 14.75 13.53
N ALA A 106 8.42 15.24 12.35
CA ALA A 106 7.74 14.95 11.09
C ALA A 106 8.07 13.53 10.56
N ASN A 107 7.96 12.52 11.41
CA ASN A 107 8.16 11.13 11.01
C ASN A 107 6.83 10.60 10.46
N VAL A 108 6.68 10.67 9.14
CA VAL A 108 5.55 10.07 8.43
C VAL A 108 5.88 8.60 8.18
N THR A 109 5.45 7.75 9.10
CA THR A 109 5.45 6.29 8.90
C THR A 109 4.19 5.91 8.12
N THR A 110 4.37 5.17 7.03
CA THR A 110 3.27 4.54 6.30
C THR A 110 3.55 3.04 6.19
N ASP A 111 2.56 2.24 6.57
CA ASP A 111 2.62 0.78 6.40
C ASP A 111 2.32 0.37 4.95
N ASN A 112 1.85 1.32 4.12
CA ASN A 112 1.47 1.06 2.74
C ASN A 112 2.55 1.51 1.76
N SER A 113 3.65 0.77 1.70
CA SER A 113 4.72 0.97 0.72
C SER A 113 4.71 -0.15 -0.32
N TYR A 114 4.62 0.22 -1.60
CA TYR A 114 4.73 -0.72 -2.72
C TYR A 114 6.04 -0.52 -3.48
N VAL A 115 6.72 -1.62 -3.78
CA VAL A 115 7.92 -1.62 -4.63
C VAL A 115 7.49 -1.88 -6.08
N ARG A 116 7.93 -1.03 -7.00
CA ARG A 116 7.77 -1.26 -8.45
C ARG A 116 9.02 -1.93 -9.00
N GLY A 117 8.85 -3.13 -9.55
CA GLY A 117 9.88 -3.84 -10.30
C GLY A 117 9.57 -3.89 -11.79
N GLN A 118 10.60 -3.90 -12.63
CA GLN A 118 10.46 -4.24 -14.04
C GLN A 118 10.49 -5.76 -14.18
N MET A 119 9.37 -6.35 -14.58
CA MET A 119 9.27 -7.79 -14.83
C MET A 119 9.33 -8.03 -16.33
N THR A 120 10.15 -8.98 -16.77
CA THR A 120 10.21 -9.43 -18.16
C THR A 120 10.12 -10.94 -18.19
N VAL A 121 9.22 -11.46 -19.04
CA VAL A 121 9.05 -12.90 -19.22
C VAL A 121 10.10 -13.39 -20.20
N LEU A 122 10.85 -14.42 -19.78
CA LEU A 122 11.85 -15.09 -20.60
C LEU A 122 11.24 -16.37 -21.16
N ALA A 123 11.42 -16.61 -22.46
CA ALA A 123 10.97 -17.82 -23.12
C ALA A 123 12.12 -18.43 -23.93
N PRO A 124 12.22 -19.77 -23.98
CA PRO A 124 13.20 -20.42 -24.82
C PRO A 124 12.86 -20.23 -26.30
N GLN A 125 13.90 -20.06 -27.13
CA GLN A 125 13.74 -19.96 -28.58
C GLN A 125 13.47 -21.32 -29.25
N VAL A 126 13.87 -22.40 -28.57
CA VAL A 126 13.75 -23.78 -29.05
C VAL A 126 12.74 -24.54 -28.20
N ASN A 127 11.99 -25.44 -28.84
CA ASN A 127 11.07 -26.32 -28.15
C ASN A 127 11.82 -27.56 -27.64
N GLY A 128 11.59 -27.95 -26.40
CA GLY A 128 12.20 -29.16 -25.86
C GLY A 128 11.83 -29.38 -24.40
N TYR A 129 12.27 -30.52 -23.88
CA TYR A 129 12.06 -30.86 -22.49
C TYR A 129 13.12 -30.19 -21.62
N VAL A 130 12.69 -29.61 -20.49
CA VAL A 130 13.61 -29.07 -19.48
C VAL A 130 14.28 -30.24 -18.76
N THR A 131 15.61 -30.28 -18.78
CA THR A 131 16.41 -31.27 -18.06
C THR A 131 16.75 -30.80 -16.66
N ASP A 132 17.16 -29.53 -16.50
CA ASP A 132 17.58 -28.96 -15.23
C ASP A 132 17.17 -27.49 -15.12
N VAL A 133 16.85 -27.05 -13.90
CA VAL A 133 16.70 -25.64 -13.53
C VAL A 133 17.90 -25.27 -12.65
N LEU A 134 18.70 -24.30 -13.09
CA LEU A 134 19.99 -23.98 -12.47
C LEU A 134 19.90 -22.82 -11.47
N VAL A 135 18.71 -22.25 -11.29
CA VAL A 135 18.48 -21.07 -10.46
C VAL A 135 17.42 -21.33 -9.40
N SER A 136 17.56 -20.62 -8.28
CA SER A 136 16.59 -20.62 -7.18
C SER A 136 15.74 -19.36 -7.20
N ASP A 137 14.63 -19.39 -6.48
CA ASP A 137 13.74 -18.24 -6.35
C ASP A 137 14.48 -17.04 -5.73
N TYR A 138 14.21 -15.84 -6.28
CA TYR A 138 14.81 -14.56 -5.88
C TYR A 138 16.35 -14.48 -5.99
N GLN A 139 16.97 -15.40 -6.74
CA GLN A 139 18.41 -15.34 -7.01
C GLN A 139 18.75 -14.18 -7.95
N ASP A 140 19.76 -13.39 -7.60
CA ASP A 140 20.36 -12.41 -8.50
C ASP A 140 21.10 -13.12 -9.63
N VAL A 141 20.71 -12.84 -10.88
CA VAL A 141 21.29 -13.41 -12.10
C VAL A 141 21.75 -12.29 -13.04
N LYS A 142 22.79 -12.55 -13.82
CA LYS A 142 23.33 -11.62 -14.81
C LYS A 142 22.98 -12.07 -16.23
N ALA A 143 23.09 -11.14 -17.17
CA ALA A 143 22.93 -11.46 -18.56
C ALA A 143 23.97 -12.51 -19.00
N GLY A 144 23.50 -13.59 -19.61
CA GLY A 144 24.32 -14.72 -20.05
C GLY A 144 24.35 -15.91 -19.09
N ASP A 145 23.82 -15.76 -17.88
CA ASP A 145 23.74 -16.89 -16.95
C ASP A 145 22.71 -17.93 -17.42
N ALA A 146 23.09 -19.20 -17.34
CA ALA A 146 22.21 -20.31 -17.70
C ALA A 146 21.16 -20.49 -16.60
N LEU A 147 19.90 -20.18 -16.93
CA LEU A 147 18.78 -20.32 -15.99
C LEU A 147 18.17 -21.73 -16.04
N VAL A 148 18.01 -22.26 -17.25
CA VAL A 148 17.35 -23.54 -17.52
C VAL A 148 18.09 -24.26 -18.62
N LYS A 149 18.22 -25.58 -18.50
CA LYS A 149 18.83 -26.45 -19.50
C LYS A 149 17.76 -27.26 -20.22
N ILE A 150 17.74 -27.18 -21.55
CA ILE A 150 16.84 -27.95 -22.42
C ILE A 150 17.60 -29.17 -22.95
N ASP A 151 16.90 -30.29 -23.12
CA ASP A 151 17.46 -31.50 -23.74
C ASP A 151 17.87 -31.21 -25.19
N ASP A 152 19.16 -31.40 -25.47
CA ASP A 152 19.78 -31.09 -26.76
C ASP A 152 20.04 -32.32 -27.64
N ARG A 153 19.64 -33.53 -27.22
CA ARG A 153 19.94 -34.77 -27.96
C ARG A 153 19.45 -34.74 -29.40
N ILE A 154 18.21 -34.31 -29.61
CA ILE A 154 17.59 -34.22 -30.95
C ILE A 154 18.28 -33.16 -31.80
N TYR A 155 18.75 -32.08 -31.17
CA TYR A 155 19.46 -31.00 -31.87
C TYR A 155 20.89 -31.40 -32.23
N ARG A 156 21.59 -32.15 -31.37
CA ARG A 156 22.92 -32.72 -31.69
C ARG A 156 22.84 -33.72 -32.83
N GLN A 157 21.86 -34.62 -32.81
CA GLN A 157 21.67 -35.59 -33.90
C GLN A 157 21.42 -34.91 -35.25
N GLN A 158 20.61 -33.85 -35.27
CA GLN A 158 20.38 -33.06 -36.49
C GLN A 158 21.64 -32.34 -36.95
N LEU A 159 22.43 -31.80 -36.01
CA LEU A 159 23.71 -31.18 -36.32
C LEU A 159 24.69 -32.18 -36.94
N GLU A 160 24.82 -33.37 -36.35
CA GLU A 160 25.65 -34.46 -36.87
C GLU A 160 25.20 -34.90 -38.26
N GLN A 161 23.89 -35.03 -38.49
CA GLN A 161 23.34 -35.37 -39.80
C GLN A 161 23.66 -34.30 -40.85
N ALA A 162 23.55 -33.02 -40.49
CA ALA A 162 23.90 -31.91 -41.38
C ALA A 162 25.41 -31.87 -41.68
N GLN A 163 26.26 -32.18 -40.69
CA GLN A 163 27.70 -32.28 -40.87
C GLN A 163 28.08 -33.45 -41.78
N ALA A 164 27.49 -34.63 -41.59
CA ALA A 164 27.69 -35.78 -42.46
C ALA A 164 27.26 -35.48 -43.91
N GLY A 165 26.14 -34.78 -44.10
CA GLY A 165 25.70 -34.33 -45.42
C GLY A 165 26.70 -33.36 -46.08
N ARG A 166 27.29 -32.45 -45.29
CA ARG A 166 28.34 -31.55 -45.77
C ARG A 166 29.60 -32.33 -46.19
N GLU A 167 30.03 -33.30 -45.40
CA GLU A 167 31.20 -34.14 -45.70
C GLU A 167 30.98 -34.97 -46.96
N GLN A 168 29.79 -35.54 -47.13
CA GLN A 168 29.42 -36.28 -48.33
C GLN A 168 29.45 -35.38 -49.57
N ALA A 169 28.94 -34.15 -49.48
CA ALA A 169 29.01 -33.19 -50.58
C ALA A 169 30.46 -32.77 -50.91
N ALA A 170 31.30 -32.58 -49.89
CA ALA A 170 32.72 -32.28 -50.07
C ALA A 170 33.46 -33.45 -50.75
N ALA A 171 33.16 -34.69 -50.35
CA ALA A 171 33.71 -35.88 -51.00
C ALA A 171 33.25 -36.00 -52.47
N GLN A 172 31.98 -35.71 -52.76
CA GLN A 172 31.48 -35.68 -54.15
C GLN A 172 32.18 -34.62 -54.99
N LEU A 173 32.40 -33.43 -54.45
CA LEU A 173 33.15 -32.37 -55.13
C LEU A 173 34.57 -32.82 -55.44
N ALA A 174 35.29 -33.37 -54.45
CA ALA A 174 36.65 -33.87 -54.65
C ALA A 174 36.69 -34.99 -55.71
N ASN A 175 35.74 -35.91 -55.69
CA ASN A 175 35.62 -36.95 -56.70
C ASN A 175 35.33 -36.39 -58.11
N ALA A 176 34.49 -35.35 -58.21
CA ALA A 176 34.18 -34.69 -59.46
C ALA A 176 35.41 -33.95 -60.02
N GLU A 177 36.14 -33.22 -59.17
CA GLU A 177 37.39 -32.55 -59.53
C GLU A 177 38.44 -33.55 -60.01
N GLN A 178 38.57 -34.69 -59.34
CA GLN A 178 39.51 -35.74 -59.74
C GLN A 178 39.14 -36.36 -61.09
N THR A 179 37.85 -36.61 -61.34
CA THR A 179 37.36 -37.06 -62.66
C THR A 179 37.66 -36.02 -63.75
N MET A 180 37.46 -34.73 -63.47
CA MET A 180 37.78 -33.66 -64.43
C MET A 180 39.28 -33.55 -64.73
N ALA A 181 40.14 -33.76 -63.73
CA ALA A 181 41.59 -33.75 -63.91
C ALA A 181 42.06 -34.92 -64.78
N GLN A 182 41.49 -36.11 -64.59
CA GLN A 182 41.76 -37.29 -65.41
C GLN A 182 41.39 -37.05 -66.88
N ASN A 183 40.19 -36.53 -67.15
CA ASN A 183 39.70 -36.27 -68.51
C ASN A 183 40.50 -35.21 -69.28
N ARG A 184 41.26 -34.34 -68.59
CA ARG A 184 42.11 -33.32 -69.23
C ARG A 184 43.53 -33.81 -69.54
N ALA A 185 43.92 -34.96 -69.01
CA ALA A 185 45.25 -35.52 -69.20
C ALA A 185 45.33 -36.53 -70.37
N GLU A 186 44.17 -36.98 -70.86
CA GLU A 186 44.02 -37.73 -72.11
C GLU A 186 43.91 -36.79 -73.33
#